data_AF-A0A965BT94-F1
#
_entry.id   AF-A0A965BT94-F1
#
_cell.length_a   1.000
_cell.length_b   1.000
_cell.length_c   1.000
_cell.angle_alpha   90.00
_cell.angle_beta   90.00
_cell.angle_gamma   90.00
#
_symmetry.space_group_name_H-M   'P 1'
#
loop_
_entity.id
_entity.type
_entity.pdbx_description
1 polymer ?
#
loop_
_entity_poly.entity_id
_entity_poly.type
_entity_poly.pdbx_seq_one_letter_code
_entity_poly.pdbx_strand_id
1 'polypeptide(L)'
;GRSGRQGDPGASRFFLSLEDDLMRIFGSDRMGGMLQKLGLKEGEAIVHPWINKALERAQKKVEARNFDIRKNLLKYDDVMNDQRREVYAQRRAFMMANEVAETITEMREETITDIVARAIPENAYPEQWDLEKLDRDVKEILNLDLPVADWAREEGIDDDAVRERLMQAAAQAYASRAANVGPEIMRQIEKSLLLQIFDQSWKEHLLSLDHLRQGIGLRAYGQRDPLNEYKSEAFRLFNSMLENLRERVTSLLLRIEIRPDAPPPAPEGIGVFDMRHPDPTLAGAEMMEVDGPPATAPIGTASARSLPAAVDPNDPSTWAGTPRNAPCPCGSGKKFKACHGRL
;
A
#
# COMPACT_ATOMS: atom_id res chain seq x y z
N GLY A 1 13.42 -46.24 -0.48
CA GLY A 1 13.37 -44.95 0.24
C GLY A 1 13.10 -45.14 1.73
N ARG A 2 11.97 -45.74 2.11
CA ARG A 2 11.62 -46.00 3.53
C ARG A 2 12.07 -47.38 4.04
N SER A 3 12.15 -48.37 3.17
CA SER A 3 12.71 -49.71 3.45
C SER A 3 14.22 -49.75 3.16
N GLY A 4 14.95 -50.67 3.81
CA GLY A 4 16.38 -50.92 3.63
C GLY A 4 17.29 -49.79 4.14
N ARG A 5 16.91 -49.15 5.25
CA ARG A 5 17.71 -48.10 5.88
C ARG A 5 18.94 -48.73 6.55
N GLN A 6 20.07 -48.00 6.55
CA GLN A 6 21.31 -48.42 7.22
C GLN A 6 21.89 -49.79 6.77
N GLY A 7 21.55 -50.24 5.56
CA GLY A 7 22.05 -51.51 5.02
C GLY A 7 21.18 -52.72 5.36
N ASP A 8 20.05 -52.52 6.04
CA ASP A 8 19.08 -53.59 6.28
C ASP A 8 18.51 -54.12 4.94
N PRO A 9 18.22 -55.44 4.84
CA PRO A 9 17.50 -55.98 3.70
C PRO A 9 16.12 -55.30 3.54
N GLY A 10 15.78 -54.91 2.32
CA GLY A 10 14.54 -54.21 2.04
C GLY A 10 14.09 -54.33 0.59
N ALA A 11 12.79 -54.42 0.38
CA ALA A 11 12.17 -54.45 -0.94
C ALA A 11 11.00 -53.45 -1.01
N SER A 12 10.75 -52.91 -2.19
CA SER A 12 9.56 -52.10 -2.47
C SER A 12 8.92 -52.57 -3.77
N ARG A 13 7.61 -52.76 -3.74
CA ARG A 13 6.80 -53.12 -4.91
C ARG A 13 5.71 -52.07 -5.08
N PHE A 14 5.53 -51.59 -6.30
CA PHE A 14 4.51 -50.62 -6.66
C PHE A 14 3.45 -51.33 -7.50
N PHE A 15 2.19 -50.98 -7.26
CA PHE A 15 1.03 -51.47 -8.00
C PHE A 15 0.37 -50.27 -8.68
N LEU A 16 -0.07 -50.44 -9.92
CA LEU A 16 -0.78 -49.42 -10.69
C LEU A 16 -1.95 -50.08 -11.43
N SER A 17 -3.03 -49.33 -11.58
CA SER A 17 -4.16 -49.68 -12.43
C SER A 17 -4.09 -48.93 -13.77
N LEU A 18 -4.68 -49.51 -14.81
CA LEU A 18 -4.88 -48.79 -16.08
C LEU A 18 -5.86 -47.62 -15.95
N GLU A 19 -6.69 -47.63 -14.91
CA GLU A 19 -7.66 -46.58 -14.60
C GLU A 19 -7.06 -45.42 -13.79
N ASP A 20 -5.81 -45.54 -13.32
CA ASP A 20 -5.15 -44.50 -12.55
C ASP A 20 -4.92 -43.23 -13.40
N ASP A 21 -5.00 -42.04 -12.80
CA ASP A 21 -4.87 -40.76 -13.52
C ASP A 21 -3.60 -40.66 -14.35
N LEU A 22 -2.48 -41.19 -13.86
CA LEU A 22 -1.21 -41.20 -14.60
C LEU A 22 -1.34 -42.06 -15.87
N MET A 23 -1.98 -43.22 -15.77
CA MET A 23 -2.23 -44.10 -16.91
C MET A 23 -3.34 -43.55 -17.82
N ARG A 24 -4.27 -42.76 -17.30
CA ARG A 24 -5.29 -42.07 -18.12
C ARG A 24 -4.71 -40.91 -18.95
N ILE A 25 -3.72 -40.18 -18.41
CA ILE A 25 -3.08 -39.06 -19.10
C ILE A 25 -2.08 -39.53 -20.16
N PHE A 26 -1.40 -40.67 -19.94
CA PHE A 26 -0.32 -41.15 -20.81
C PHE A 26 -0.58 -42.49 -21.50
N GLY A 27 -1.42 -43.33 -20.91
CA GLY A 27 -1.92 -44.54 -21.53
C GLY A 27 -2.98 -44.13 -22.54
N SER A 28 -2.57 -44.01 -23.80
CA SER A 28 -3.51 -43.94 -24.91
C SER A 28 -4.50 -45.10 -24.82
N ASP A 29 -5.74 -44.92 -25.28
CA ASP A 29 -6.73 -46.01 -25.45
C ASP A 29 -6.14 -47.22 -26.22
N ARG A 30 -5.11 -46.98 -27.05
CA ARG A 30 -4.36 -48.01 -27.79
C ARG A 30 -3.58 -48.97 -26.90
N MET A 31 -3.11 -48.55 -25.72
CA MET A 31 -2.42 -49.42 -24.75
C MET A 31 -3.39 -50.39 -24.09
N GLY A 32 -4.57 -49.90 -23.68
CA GLY A 32 -5.65 -50.75 -23.14
C GLY A 32 -6.10 -51.80 -24.16
N GLY A 33 -6.31 -51.39 -25.41
CA GLY A 33 -6.68 -52.30 -26.50
C GLY A 33 -5.60 -53.33 -26.88
N MET A 34 -4.32 -52.99 -26.76
CA MET A 34 -3.22 -53.92 -27.01
C MET A 34 -3.11 -54.98 -25.89
N LEU A 35 -3.34 -54.58 -24.64
CA LEU A 35 -3.31 -55.47 -23.48
C LEU A 35 -4.52 -56.42 -23.44
N GLN A 36 -5.72 -55.96 -23.80
CA GLN A 36 -6.90 -56.83 -23.96
C GLN A 36 -6.69 -57.86 -25.08
N LYS A 37 -6.07 -57.48 -26.21
CA LYS A 37 -5.75 -58.41 -27.31
C LYS A 37 -4.68 -59.45 -26.96
N LEU A 38 -3.88 -59.20 -25.93
CA LEU A 38 -2.89 -60.15 -25.41
C LEU A 38 -3.52 -61.31 -24.61
N GLY A 39 -4.84 -61.33 -24.41
CA GLY A 39 -5.57 -62.48 -23.85
C GLY A 39 -5.37 -62.68 -22.34
N LEU A 40 -5.06 -61.60 -21.62
CA LEU A 40 -4.82 -61.61 -20.17
C LEU A 40 -6.14 -61.83 -19.40
N LYS A 41 -6.10 -62.68 -18.37
CA LYS A 41 -7.27 -63.02 -17.54
C LYS A 41 -7.42 -62.07 -16.35
N GLU A 42 -8.66 -61.90 -15.87
CA GLU A 42 -8.92 -61.16 -14.62
C GLU A 42 -8.12 -61.78 -13.46
N GLY A 43 -7.36 -60.95 -12.74
CA GLY A 43 -6.55 -61.35 -11.60
C GLY A 43 -5.06 -61.64 -11.88
N GLU A 44 -4.61 -61.59 -13.15
CA GLU A 44 -3.19 -61.77 -13.47
C GLU A 44 -2.40 -60.45 -13.40
N ALA A 45 -1.30 -60.47 -12.64
CA ALA A 45 -0.40 -59.33 -12.53
C ALA A 45 0.51 -59.25 -13.76
N ILE A 46 0.39 -58.15 -14.52
CA ILE A 46 1.24 -57.90 -15.68
C ILE A 46 2.59 -57.36 -15.19
N VAL A 47 3.67 -58.09 -15.44
CA VAL A 47 5.04 -57.63 -15.18
C VAL A 47 5.80 -57.63 -16.49
N HIS A 48 5.79 -56.50 -17.19
CA HIS A 48 6.56 -56.35 -18.42
C HIS A 48 7.53 -55.16 -18.36
N PRO A 49 8.83 -55.36 -18.67
CA PRO A 49 9.83 -54.29 -18.69
C PRO A 49 9.48 -53.05 -19.54
N TRP A 50 8.71 -53.19 -20.63
CA TRP A 50 8.31 -52.03 -21.46
C TRP A 50 7.29 -51.13 -20.75
N ILE A 51 6.42 -51.71 -19.90
CA ILE A 51 5.44 -50.95 -19.12
C ILE A 51 6.16 -50.08 -18.10
N ASN A 52 7.18 -50.63 -17.41
CA ASN A 52 8.00 -49.85 -16.49
C ASN A 52 8.72 -48.69 -17.21
N LYS A 53 9.28 -48.92 -18.40
CA LYS A 53 9.92 -47.86 -19.21
C LYS A 53 8.91 -46.82 -19.71
N ALA A 54 7.69 -47.25 -20.09
CA ALA A 54 6.63 -46.34 -20.51
C ALA A 54 6.16 -45.45 -19.35
N LEU A 55 5.99 -46.05 -18.16
CA LEU A 55 5.66 -45.37 -16.92
C LEU A 55 6.73 -44.34 -16.52
N GLU A 56 8.00 -44.72 -16.58
CA GLU A 56 9.12 -43.81 -16.31
C GLU A 56 9.13 -42.62 -17.28
N ARG A 57 8.89 -42.85 -18.58
CA ARG A 57 8.80 -41.78 -19.57
C ARG A 57 7.61 -40.85 -19.33
N ALA A 58 6.45 -41.42 -18.95
CA ALA A 58 5.27 -40.65 -18.58
C ALA A 58 5.57 -39.74 -17.38
N GLN A 59 6.14 -40.29 -16.31
CA GLN A 59 6.54 -39.53 -15.12
C GLN A 59 7.53 -38.41 -15.48
N LYS A 60 8.60 -38.70 -16.23
CA LYS A 60 9.54 -37.68 -16.70
C LYS A 60 8.88 -36.56 -17.49
N LYS A 61 7.86 -36.87 -18.31
CA LYS A 61 7.11 -35.88 -19.09
C LYS A 61 6.19 -35.03 -18.20
N VAL A 62 5.57 -35.60 -17.16
CA VAL A 62 4.83 -34.83 -16.15
C VAL A 62 5.76 -33.90 -15.39
N GLU A 63 6.91 -34.42 -14.94
CA GLU A 63 7.91 -33.64 -14.23
C GLU A 63 8.43 -32.49 -15.09
N ALA A 64 8.76 -32.75 -16.36
CA ALA A 64 9.17 -31.72 -17.31
C ALA A 64 8.08 -30.65 -17.48
N ARG A 65 6.82 -31.05 -17.68
CA ARG A 65 5.70 -30.11 -17.78
C ARG A 65 5.55 -29.24 -16.52
N ASN A 66 5.61 -29.86 -15.34
CA ASN A 66 5.52 -29.13 -14.07
C ASN A 66 6.72 -28.20 -13.86
N PHE A 67 7.92 -28.66 -14.25
CA PHE A 67 9.13 -27.86 -14.23
C PHE A 67 9.00 -26.65 -15.15
N ASP A 68 8.49 -26.80 -16.38
CA ASP A 68 8.30 -25.70 -17.31
C ASP A 68 7.29 -24.67 -16.79
N ILE A 69 6.18 -25.12 -16.18
CA ILE A 69 5.21 -24.23 -15.53
C ILE A 69 5.88 -23.43 -14.41
N ARG A 70 6.62 -24.11 -13.51
CA ARG A 70 7.32 -23.45 -12.40
C ARG A 70 8.41 -22.50 -12.89
N LYS A 71 9.18 -22.91 -13.91
CA LYS A 71 10.21 -22.09 -14.54
C LYS A 71 9.60 -20.83 -15.13
N ASN A 72 8.44 -20.93 -15.78
CA ASN A 72 7.75 -19.76 -16.30
C ASN A 72 7.23 -18.85 -15.18
N LEU A 73 6.63 -19.40 -14.11
CA LEU A 73 6.22 -18.61 -12.94
C LEU A 73 7.41 -17.87 -12.30
N LEU A 74 8.55 -18.55 -12.14
CA LEU A 74 9.77 -17.97 -11.60
C LEU A 74 10.25 -16.76 -12.40
N LYS A 75 10.16 -16.81 -13.74
CA LYS A 75 10.55 -15.66 -14.58
C LYS A 75 9.71 -14.40 -14.33
N TYR A 76 8.44 -14.53 -13.93
CA TYR A 76 7.61 -13.37 -13.54
C TYR A 76 8.01 -12.87 -12.15
N ASP A 77 8.31 -13.79 -11.23
CA ASP A 77 8.75 -13.46 -9.88
C ASP A 77 10.14 -12.79 -9.88
N ASP A 78 11.04 -13.18 -10.79
CA ASP A 78 12.37 -12.59 -10.95
C ASP A 78 12.28 -11.07 -11.20
N VAL A 79 11.33 -10.61 -12.02
CA VAL A 79 11.12 -9.18 -12.30
C VAL A 79 10.74 -8.42 -11.02
N MET A 80 9.82 -8.98 -10.23
CA MET A 80 9.42 -8.37 -8.96
C MET A 80 10.55 -8.41 -7.94
N ASN A 81 11.35 -9.48 -7.94
CA ASN A 81 12.46 -9.64 -7.02
C ASN A 81 13.59 -8.65 -7.33
N ASP A 82 13.91 -8.42 -8.59
CA ASP A 82 14.90 -7.42 -9.02
C ASP A 82 14.46 -6.02 -8.58
N GLN A 83 13.22 -5.62 -8.87
CA GLN A 83 12.68 -4.33 -8.42
C GLN A 83 12.69 -4.22 -6.89
N ARG A 84 12.25 -5.26 -6.17
CA ARG A 84 12.27 -5.29 -4.70
C ARG A 84 13.68 -5.09 -4.14
N ARG A 85 14.69 -5.72 -4.75
CA ARG A 85 16.08 -5.60 -4.31
C ARG A 85 16.53 -4.14 -4.37
N GLU A 86 16.29 -3.47 -5.50
CA GLU A 86 16.66 -2.07 -5.69
C GLU A 86 15.88 -1.13 -4.75
N VAL A 87 14.56 -1.31 -4.65
CA VAL A 87 13.70 -0.54 -3.73
C VAL A 87 14.17 -0.67 -2.29
N TYR A 88 14.50 -1.89 -1.84
CA TYR A 88 14.97 -2.12 -0.47
C TYR A 88 16.38 -1.59 -0.26
N ALA A 89 17.23 -1.60 -1.28
CA ALA A 89 18.54 -0.95 -1.21
C ALA A 89 18.39 0.56 -1.03
N GLN A 90 17.56 1.21 -1.85
CA GLN A 90 17.28 2.65 -1.76
C GLN A 90 16.66 3.03 -0.41
N ARG A 91 15.65 2.26 0.04
CA ARG A 91 15.02 2.48 1.35
C ARG A 91 16.02 2.38 2.50
N ARG A 92 16.92 1.40 2.46
CA ARG A 92 18.00 1.29 3.46
C ARG A 92 18.95 2.49 3.40
N ALA A 93 19.31 2.96 2.20
CA ALA A 93 20.14 4.15 2.05
C ALA A 93 19.48 5.37 2.71
N PHE A 94 18.20 5.64 2.45
CA PHE A 94 17.44 6.73 3.09
C PHE A 94 17.36 6.58 4.61
N MET A 95 17.15 5.36 5.12
CA MET A 95 17.12 5.12 6.58
C MET A 95 18.46 5.37 7.25
N MET A 96 19.57 5.00 6.60
CA MET A 96 20.92 5.12 7.17
C MET A 96 21.53 6.52 6.99
N ALA A 97 21.04 7.29 6.02
CA ALA A 97 21.48 8.67 5.81
C ALA A 97 21.14 9.56 7.01
N ASN A 98 22.05 10.45 7.40
CA ASN A 98 21.81 11.40 8.49
C ASN A 98 20.80 12.48 8.06
N GLU A 99 20.93 12.96 6.83
CA GLU A 99 20.02 13.90 6.19
C GLU A 99 19.76 13.48 4.74
N VAL A 100 18.67 13.95 4.15
CA VAL A 100 18.26 13.63 2.77
C VAL A 100 18.06 14.88 1.92
N ALA A 101 18.56 16.02 2.36
CA ALA A 101 18.32 17.33 1.74
C ALA A 101 18.81 17.41 0.28
N GLU A 102 19.94 16.78 -0.04
CA GLU A 102 20.45 16.66 -1.41
C GLU A 102 19.48 15.87 -2.29
N THR A 103 19.07 14.67 -1.85
CA THR A 103 18.06 13.87 -2.54
C THR A 103 16.75 14.64 -2.74
N ILE A 104 16.27 15.36 -1.73
CA ILE A 104 15.05 16.18 -1.86
C ILE A 104 15.23 17.31 -2.89
N THR A 105 16.41 17.89 -2.96
CA THR A 105 16.74 18.95 -3.93
C THR A 105 16.76 18.39 -5.35
N GLU A 106 17.42 17.26 -5.57
CA GLU A 106 17.41 16.54 -6.86
C GLU A 106 15.99 16.16 -7.27
N MET A 107 15.19 15.60 -6.35
CA MET A 107 13.79 15.26 -6.63
C MET A 107 12.97 16.48 -7.08
N ARG A 108 13.18 17.63 -6.46
CA ARG A 108 12.50 18.89 -6.82
C ARG A 108 12.96 19.39 -8.19
N GLU A 109 14.26 19.37 -8.47
CA GLU A 109 14.82 19.79 -9.76
C GLU A 109 14.33 18.91 -10.91
N GLU A 110 14.34 17.58 -10.73
CA GLU A 110 13.78 16.65 -11.71
C GLU A 110 12.27 16.84 -11.88
N THR A 111 11.52 17.07 -10.79
CA THR A 111 10.07 17.35 -10.88
C THR A 111 9.79 18.60 -11.70
N ILE A 112 10.56 19.67 -11.50
CA ILE A 112 10.42 20.92 -12.28
C ILE A 112 10.77 20.67 -13.75
N THR A 113 11.82 19.90 -14.02
CA THR A 113 12.21 19.50 -15.38
C THR A 113 11.08 18.74 -16.07
N ASP A 114 10.44 17.79 -15.37
CA ASP A 114 9.34 17.00 -15.89
C ASP A 114 8.06 17.84 -16.12
N ILE A 115 7.78 18.83 -15.28
CA ILE A 115 6.67 19.78 -15.48
C ILE A 115 6.93 20.65 -16.72
N VAL A 116 8.13 21.21 -16.85
CA VAL A 116 8.51 22.04 -17.99
C VAL A 116 8.46 21.23 -19.28
N ALA A 117 9.09 20.06 -19.34
CA ALA A 117 9.11 19.21 -20.54
C ALA A 117 7.70 18.76 -20.98
N ARG A 118 6.76 18.60 -20.03
CA ARG A 118 5.35 18.26 -20.31
C ARG A 118 4.54 19.42 -20.90
N ALA A 119 4.96 20.66 -20.70
CA ALA A 119 4.26 21.86 -21.15
C ALA A 119 4.98 22.56 -22.32
N ILE A 120 6.31 22.47 -22.35
CA ILE A 120 7.22 23.04 -23.34
C ILE A 120 8.07 21.87 -23.87
N PRO A 121 7.65 21.21 -24.96
CA PRO A 121 8.43 20.14 -25.57
C PRO A 121 9.75 20.67 -26.13
N GLU A 122 10.79 19.84 -26.09
CA GLU A 122 12.11 20.20 -26.64
C GLU A 122 12.01 20.65 -28.10
N ASN A 123 12.65 21.77 -28.43
CA ASN A 123 12.65 22.38 -29.77
C ASN A 123 11.26 22.83 -30.30
N ALA A 124 10.26 22.94 -29.42
CA ALA A 124 8.95 23.47 -29.81
C ALA A 124 9.00 25.00 -29.97
N TYR A 125 8.25 25.51 -30.95
CA TYR A 125 8.07 26.95 -31.11
C TYR A 125 7.22 27.52 -29.96
N PRO A 126 7.42 28.79 -29.55
CA PRO A 126 6.66 29.41 -28.45
C PRO A 126 5.14 29.31 -28.58
N GLU A 127 4.60 29.25 -29.80
CA GLU A 127 3.16 29.11 -30.06
C GLU A 127 2.61 27.72 -29.69
N GLN A 128 3.49 26.72 -29.52
CA GLN A 128 3.13 25.35 -29.15
C GLN A 128 3.24 25.11 -27.64
N TRP A 129 3.66 26.12 -26.87
CA TRP A 129 3.83 25.99 -25.43
C TRP A 129 2.45 26.01 -24.75
N ASP A 130 2.20 25.01 -23.90
CA ASP A 130 0.99 24.95 -23.08
C ASP A 130 1.20 25.70 -21.76
N LEU A 131 1.16 27.03 -21.85
CA LEU A 131 1.38 27.92 -20.70
C LEU A 131 0.28 27.80 -19.64
N GLU A 132 -0.94 27.46 -20.05
CA GLU A 132 -2.04 27.23 -19.11
C GLU A 132 -1.80 25.98 -18.26
N LYS A 133 -1.30 24.90 -18.89
CA LYS A 133 -0.90 23.70 -18.15
C LYS A 133 0.29 23.96 -17.25
N LEU A 134 1.30 24.70 -17.71
CA LEU A 134 2.45 25.05 -16.88
C LEU A 134 2.02 25.83 -15.63
N ASP A 135 1.16 26.85 -15.78
CA ASP A 135 0.63 27.63 -14.65
C ASP A 135 -0.15 26.76 -13.65
N ARG A 136 -1.01 25.86 -14.15
CA ARG A 136 -1.75 24.90 -13.30
C ARG A 136 -0.79 23.96 -12.56
N ASP A 137 0.14 23.33 -13.26
CA ASP A 137 1.07 22.36 -12.68
C ASP A 137 1.98 23.02 -11.64
N VAL A 138 2.43 24.26 -11.87
CA VAL A 138 3.20 25.05 -10.89
C VAL A 138 2.37 25.35 -9.63
N LYS A 139 1.10 25.72 -9.77
CA LYS A 139 0.21 25.97 -8.62
C LYS A 139 -0.13 24.69 -7.87
N GLU A 140 -0.43 23.61 -8.57
CA GLU A 140 -0.84 22.35 -7.96
C GLU A 140 0.35 21.59 -7.34
N ILE A 141 1.47 21.50 -8.04
CA ILE A 141 2.62 20.71 -7.58
C ILE A 141 3.49 21.57 -6.67
N LEU A 142 3.92 22.76 -7.12
CA LEU A 142 4.89 23.58 -6.38
C LEU A 142 4.22 24.49 -5.35
N ASN A 143 2.90 24.69 -5.41
CA ASN A 143 2.17 25.61 -4.52
C ASN A 143 2.73 27.05 -4.61
N LEU A 144 3.06 27.49 -5.83
CA LEU A 144 3.57 28.82 -6.12
C LEU A 144 2.64 29.53 -7.09
N ASP A 145 2.42 30.83 -6.86
CA ASP A 145 1.72 31.71 -7.79
C ASP A 145 2.76 32.58 -8.50
N LEU A 146 3.14 32.15 -9.71
CA LEU A 146 4.21 32.78 -10.49
C LEU A 146 3.64 33.22 -11.85
N PRO A 147 4.08 34.37 -12.39
CA PRO A 147 3.64 34.85 -13.69
C PRO A 147 4.38 34.13 -14.84
N VAL A 148 4.31 32.79 -14.88
CA VAL A 148 4.97 31.95 -15.89
C VAL A 148 4.55 32.31 -17.32
N ALA A 149 3.27 32.68 -17.49
CA ALA A 149 2.76 33.12 -18.78
C ALA A 149 3.34 34.46 -19.24
N ASP A 150 3.76 35.32 -18.32
CA ASP A 150 4.39 36.60 -18.67
C ASP A 150 5.87 36.39 -19.02
N TRP A 151 6.56 35.50 -18.30
CA TRP A 151 7.94 35.10 -18.65
C TRP A 151 8.01 34.54 -20.07
N ALA A 152 7.10 33.64 -20.44
CA ALA A 152 7.08 33.08 -21.78
C ALA A 152 6.82 34.10 -22.92
N ARG A 153 6.35 35.32 -22.61
CA ARG A 153 6.16 36.40 -23.59
C ARG A 153 7.36 37.36 -23.65
N GLU A 154 8.33 37.24 -22.76
CA GLU A 154 9.56 38.05 -22.81
C GLU A 154 10.39 37.65 -24.05
N GLU A 155 10.88 38.64 -24.81
CA GLU A 155 11.71 38.38 -25.98
C GLU A 155 13.02 37.67 -25.60
N GLY A 156 13.29 36.53 -26.24
CA GLY A 156 14.53 35.77 -26.06
C GLY A 156 14.52 34.75 -24.91
N ILE A 157 13.36 34.46 -24.31
CA ILE A 157 13.23 33.37 -23.33
C ILE A 157 13.13 32.02 -24.04
N ASP A 158 13.98 31.10 -23.62
CA ASP A 158 13.96 29.68 -23.98
C ASP A 158 13.42 28.82 -22.82
N ASP A 159 13.23 27.53 -23.10
CA ASP A 159 12.76 26.56 -22.10
C ASP A 159 13.74 26.42 -20.93
N ASP A 160 15.03 26.57 -21.19
CA ASP A 160 16.10 26.57 -20.19
C ASP A 160 15.94 27.73 -19.20
N ALA A 161 15.66 28.94 -19.67
CA ALA A 161 15.44 30.11 -18.82
C ALA A 161 14.17 29.98 -17.98
N VAL A 162 13.08 29.45 -18.54
CA VAL A 162 11.83 29.18 -17.77
C VAL A 162 12.12 28.16 -16.67
N ARG A 163 12.82 27.07 -17.01
CA ARG A 163 13.19 26.02 -16.06
C ARG A 163 14.06 26.57 -14.93
N GLU A 164 15.09 27.36 -15.25
CA GLU A 164 15.98 27.94 -14.25
C GLU A 164 15.23 28.91 -13.30
N ARG A 165 14.37 29.79 -13.85
CA ARG A 165 13.55 30.69 -13.02
C ARG A 165 12.64 29.91 -12.07
N LEU A 166 12.01 28.82 -12.54
CA LEU A 166 11.18 27.95 -11.70
C LEU A 166 12.00 27.23 -10.62
N MET A 167 13.18 26.71 -10.96
CA MET A 167 14.10 26.08 -10.01
C MET A 167 14.51 27.06 -8.90
N GLN A 168 14.88 28.28 -9.26
CA GLN A 168 15.25 29.33 -8.31
C GLN A 168 14.07 29.72 -7.41
N ALA A 169 12.88 29.94 -7.98
CA ALA A 169 11.68 30.29 -7.22
C ALA A 169 11.28 29.16 -6.23
N ALA A 170 11.32 27.91 -6.68
CA ALA A 170 11.01 26.76 -5.83
C ALA A 170 12.06 26.55 -4.72
N ALA A 171 13.35 26.77 -5.01
CA ALA A 171 14.41 26.72 -4.01
C ALA A 171 14.25 27.80 -2.94
N GLN A 172 13.90 29.03 -3.34
CA GLN A 172 13.64 30.14 -2.41
C GLN A 172 12.40 29.89 -1.54
N ALA A 173 11.32 29.41 -2.15
CA ALA A 173 10.10 29.05 -1.41
C ALA A 173 10.37 27.92 -0.41
N TYR A 174 11.16 26.92 -0.80
CA TYR A 174 11.58 25.85 0.10
C TYR A 174 12.44 26.38 1.26
N ALA A 175 13.44 27.21 0.97
CA ALA A 175 14.36 27.75 1.97
C ALA A 175 13.62 28.61 3.01
N SER A 176 12.67 29.45 2.57
CA SER A 176 11.86 30.26 3.50
C SER A 176 10.99 29.39 4.43
N ARG A 177 10.39 28.32 3.90
CA ARG A 177 9.64 27.34 4.71
C ARG A 177 10.54 26.58 5.68
N ALA A 178 11.69 26.10 5.22
CA ALA A 178 12.65 25.39 6.06
C ALA A 178 13.17 26.30 7.20
N ALA A 179 13.37 27.59 6.93
CA ALA A 179 13.75 28.57 7.95
C ALA A 179 12.65 28.77 9.01
N ASN A 180 11.37 28.80 8.61
CA ASN A 180 10.23 28.94 9.52
C ASN A 180 10.04 27.71 10.42
N VAL A 181 10.29 26.51 9.90
CA VAL A 181 10.20 25.24 10.64
C VAL A 181 11.40 25.03 11.57
N GLY A 182 12.57 25.47 11.14
CA GLY A 182 13.85 25.20 11.79
C GLY A 182 14.55 23.96 11.18
N PRO A 183 15.89 24.01 11.02
CA PRO A 183 16.63 23.03 10.23
C PRO A 183 16.59 21.60 10.78
N GLU A 184 16.63 21.44 12.11
CA GLU A 184 16.62 20.11 12.74
C GLU A 184 15.26 19.41 12.57
N ILE A 185 14.17 20.13 12.79
CA ILE A 185 12.81 19.61 12.59
C ILE A 185 12.57 19.33 11.11
N MET A 186 13.04 20.21 10.22
CA MET A 186 12.87 20.04 8.78
C MET A 186 13.57 18.77 8.26
N ARG A 187 14.80 18.49 8.70
CA ARG A 187 15.50 17.23 8.35
C ARG A 187 14.73 15.99 8.77
N GLN A 188 14.12 16.00 9.95
CA GLN A 188 13.30 14.89 10.44
C GLN A 188 12.02 14.74 9.61
N ILE A 189 11.38 15.86 9.26
CA ILE A 189 10.19 15.89 8.39
C ILE A 189 10.53 15.34 7.00
N GLU A 190 11.59 15.84 6.35
CA GLU A 190 12.05 15.39 5.03
C GLU A 190 12.22 13.87 5.00
N LYS A 191 13.00 13.34 5.96
CA LYS A 191 13.31 11.90 6.03
C LYS A 191 12.07 11.06 6.33
N SER A 192 11.25 11.48 7.29
CA SER A 192 10.03 10.76 7.67
C SER A 192 9.03 10.72 6.51
N LEU A 193 8.79 11.86 5.89
CA LEU A 193 7.87 12.01 4.78
C LEU A 193 8.35 11.22 3.55
N LEU A 194 9.64 11.33 3.19
CA LEU A 194 10.23 10.57 2.09
C LEU A 194 10.02 9.06 2.29
N LEU A 195 10.36 8.53 3.47
CA LEU A 195 10.19 7.09 3.75
C LEU A 195 8.72 6.66 3.73
N GLN A 196 7.82 7.49 4.28
CA GLN A 196 6.39 7.19 4.30
C GLN A 196 5.80 7.14 2.88
N ILE A 197 6.11 8.12 2.04
CA ILE A 197 5.61 8.17 0.65
C ILE A 197 6.25 7.05 -0.17
N PHE A 198 7.55 6.81 -0.01
CA PHE A 198 8.25 5.70 -0.66
C PHE A 198 7.59 4.34 -0.38
N ASP A 199 7.27 4.06 0.89
CA ASP A 199 6.60 2.83 1.28
C ASP A 199 5.16 2.73 0.73
N GLN A 200 4.45 3.86 0.61
CA GLN A 200 3.12 3.90 0.04
C GLN A 200 3.15 3.67 -1.48
N SER A 201 4.01 4.38 -2.20
CA SER A 201 4.20 4.23 -3.65
C SER A 201 4.60 2.79 -4.02
N TRP A 202 5.48 2.17 -3.23
CA TRP A 202 5.86 0.77 -3.45
C TRP A 202 4.68 -0.20 -3.27
N LYS A 203 3.82 0.00 -2.26
CA LYS A 203 2.62 -0.84 -2.08
C LYS A 203 1.64 -0.68 -3.24
N GLU A 204 1.41 0.55 -3.69
CA GLU A 204 0.56 0.84 -4.85
C GLU A 204 1.11 0.19 -6.13
N HIS A 205 2.42 0.22 -6.32
CA HIS A 205 3.09 -0.46 -7.43
C HIS A 205 2.96 -1.98 -7.36
N LEU A 206 3.15 -2.59 -6.17
CA LEU A 206 2.95 -4.03 -5.98
C LEU A 206 1.51 -4.48 -6.33
N LEU A 207 0.51 -3.68 -5.95
CA LEU A 207 -0.88 -3.92 -6.35
C LEU A 207 -1.07 -3.81 -7.86
N SER A 208 -0.45 -2.81 -8.49
CA SER A 208 -0.51 -2.61 -9.94
C SER A 208 0.14 -3.76 -10.71
N LEU A 209 1.26 -4.30 -10.22
CA LEU A 209 1.90 -5.49 -10.79
C LEU A 209 1.06 -6.75 -10.66
N ASP A 210 0.35 -6.92 -9.55
CA ASP A 210 -0.56 -8.06 -9.37
C ASP A 210 -1.70 -8.01 -10.41
N HIS A 211 -2.33 -6.85 -10.59
CA HIS A 211 -3.34 -6.65 -11.63
C HIS A 211 -2.78 -6.89 -13.04
N LEU A 212 -1.58 -6.37 -13.33
CA LEU A 212 -0.91 -6.59 -14.61
C LEU A 212 -0.69 -8.09 -14.86
N ARG A 213 -0.21 -8.82 -13.86
CA ARG A 213 0.03 -10.27 -13.95
C ARG A 213 -1.24 -11.06 -14.25
N GLN A 214 -2.38 -10.67 -13.67
CA GLN A 214 -3.66 -11.32 -13.94
C GLN A 214 -4.14 -11.08 -15.38
N GLY A 215 -3.89 -9.88 -15.94
CA GLY A 215 -4.33 -9.50 -17.30
C GLY A 215 -3.38 -9.90 -18.44
N ILE A 216 -2.08 -10.09 -18.17
CA ILE A 216 -1.07 -10.25 -19.22
C ILE A 216 -1.27 -11.49 -20.09
N GLY A 217 -1.91 -12.54 -19.55
CA GLY A 217 -2.23 -13.75 -20.30
C GLY A 217 -3.06 -13.48 -21.56
N LEU A 218 -3.85 -12.40 -21.57
CA LEU A 218 -4.65 -12.00 -22.72
C LEU A 218 -3.79 -11.44 -23.88
N ARG A 219 -2.55 -10.99 -23.62
CA ARG A 219 -1.64 -10.51 -24.67
C ARG A 219 -1.17 -11.64 -25.59
N ALA A 220 -1.21 -12.89 -25.12
CA ALA A 220 -0.89 -14.07 -25.92
C ALA A 220 -1.79 -14.21 -27.16
N TYR A 221 -3.04 -13.71 -27.11
CA TYR A 221 -3.95 -13.71 -28.25
C TYR A 221 -3.45 -12.85 -29.41
N GLY A 222 -2.64 -11.83 -29.13
CA GLY A 222 -2.01 -10.97 -30.13
C GLY A 222 -0.69 -11.50 -30.69
N GLN A 223 -0.35 -12.77 -30.45
CA GLN A 223 0.91 -13.40 -30.85
C GLN A 223 2.17 -12.73 -30.26
N ARG A 224 2.02 -11.96 -29.18
CA ARG A 224 3.14 -11.39 -28.42
C ARG A 224 3.49 -12.29 -27.25
N ASP A 225 4.77 -12.37 -26.90
CA ASP A 225 5.23 -13.10 -25.73
C ASP A 225 4.78 -12.37 -24.44
N PRO A 226 3.87 -12.95 -23.64
CA PRO A 226 3.35 -12.30 -22.44
C PRO A 226 4.44 -11.95 -21.44
N LEU A 227 5.53 -12.72 -21.37
CA LEU A 227 6.61 -12.46 -20.42
C LEU A 227 7.37 -11.18 -20.77
N ASN A 228 7.63 -10.95 -22.05
CA ASN A 228 8.35 -9.76 -22.50
C ASN A 228 7.48 -8.51 -22.36
N GLU A 229 6.18 -8.62 -22.69
CA GLU A 229 5.22 -7.55 -22.45
C GLU A 229 5.13 -7.22 -20.95
N TYR A 230 5.01 -8.24 -20.08
CA TYR A 230 5.02 -8.07 -18.63
C TYR A 230 6.26 -7.32 -18.16
N LYS A 231 7.45 -7.72 -18.60
CA LYS A 231 8.71 -7.05 -18.24
C LYS A 231 8.72 -5.57 -18.64
N SER A 232 8.32 -5.28 -19.88
CA SER A 232 8.32 -3.92 -20.41
C SER A 232 7.30 -3.02 -19.69
N GLU A 233 6.11 -3.54 -19.42
CA GLU A 233 5.03 -2.80 -18.76
C GLU A 233 5.31 -2.64 -17.27
N ALA A 234 5.84 -3.67 -16.60
CA ALA A 234 6.31 -3.59 -15.22
C ALA A 234 7.45 -2.57 -15.03
N PHE A 235 8.35 -2.44 -16.01
CA PHE A 235 9.41 -1.42 -15.98
C PHE A 235 8.84 -0.01 -16.16
N ARG A 236 7.88 0.18 -17.07
CA ARG A 236 7.19 1.47 -17.24
C ARG A 236 6.43 1.88 -15.98
N LEU A 237 5.68 0.95 -15.37
CA LEU A 237 5.00 1.19 -14.10
C LEU A 237 5.96 1.56 -12.98
N PHE A 238 7.14 0.92 -12.94
CA PHE A 238 8.16 1.21 -11.95
C PHE A 238 8.74 2.63 -12.11
N ASN A 239 9.04 3.06 -13.33
CA ASN A 239 9.51 4.43 -13.56
C ASN A 239 8.41 5.46 -13.22
N SER A 240 7.17 5.20 -13.60
CA SER A 240 6.04 6.05 -13.24
C SER A 240 5.83 6.13 -11.73
N MET A 241 6.06 5.04 -10.99
CA MET A 241 6.04 5.04 -9.53
C MET A 241 7.13 5.95 -8.95
N LEU A 242 8.35 5.93 -9.51
CA LEU A 242 9.45 6.80 -9.09
C LEU A 242 9.17 8.28 -9.40
N GLU A 243 8.67 8.59 -10.59
CA GLU A 243 8.22 9.94 -10.96
C GLU A 243 7.14 10.44 -9.99
N ASN A 244 6.11 9.64 -9.72
CA ASN A 244 5.04 9.99 -8.80
C ASN A 244 5.54 10.21 -7.36
N LEU A 245 6.51 9.40 -6.92
CA LEU A 245 7.17 9.58 -5.63
C LEU A 245 7.84 10.96 -5.54
N ARG A 246 8.65 11.35 -6.55
CA ARG A 246 9.35 12.64 -6.58
C ARG A 246 8.36 13.81 -6.53
N GLU A 247 7.33 13.74 -7.36
CA GLU A 247 6.30 14.78 -7.44
C GLU A 247 5.53 14.93 -6.12
N ARG A 248 5.10 13.81 -5.51
CA ARG A 248 4.38 13.81 -4.22
C ARG A 248 5.23 14.33 -3.07
N VAL A 249 6.50 13.90 -2.98
CA VAL A 249 7.43 14.38 -1.95
C VAL A 249 7.63 15.89 -2.09
N THR A 250 7.92 16.36 -3.30
CA THR A 250 8.14 17.79 -3.60
C THR A 250 6.90 18.61 -3.26
N SER A 251 5.72 18.17 -3.70
CA SER A 251 4.48 18.90 -3.47
C SER A 251 4.10 18.99 -2.00
N LEU A 252 4.22 17.88 -1.26
CA LEU A 252 3.90 17.89 0.16
C LEU A 252 4.86 18.79 0.94
N LEU A 253 6.17 18.71 0.67
CA LEU A 253 7.15 19.56 1.34
C LEU A 253 6.92 21.06 1.08
N LEU A 254 6.55 21.45 -0.14
CA LEU A 254 6.21 22.83 -0.49
C LEU A 254 4.85 23.30 0.05
N ARG A 255 4.05 22.40 0.63
CA ARG A 255 2.76 22.71 1.27
C ARG A 255 2.82 22.69 2.79
N ILE A 256 3.90 22.20 3.39
CA ILE A 256 4.03 22.12 4.85
C ILE A 256 4.00 23.53 5.44
N GLU A 257 3.09 23.72 6.38
CA GLU A 257 2.98 24.88 7.25
C GLU A 257 2.87 24.36 8.68
N ILE A 258 3.88 24.64 9.51
CA ILE A 258 3.81 24.35 10.94
C ILE A 258 3.12 25.54 11.59
N ARG A 259 1.93 25.29 12.15
CA ARG A 259 1.34 26.25 13.07
C ARG A 259 2.20 26.25 14.34
N PRO A 260 2.77 27.39 14.75
CA PRO A 260 3.38 27.47 16.08
C PRO A 260 2.30 27.10 17.11
N ASP A 261 2.64 26.26 18.07
CA ASP A 261 1.75 25.94 19.19
C ASP A 261 1.27 27.27 19.80
N ALA A 262 -0.04 27.52 19.72
CA ALA A 262 -0.63 28.61 20.46
C ALA A 262 -0.35 28.35 21.96
N PRO A 263 0.12 29.35 22.73
CA PRO A 263 0.30 29.17 24.16
C PRO A 263 -0.99 28.59 24.75
N PRO A 264 -0.90 27.56 25.62
CA PRO A 264 -2.11 27.04 26.27
C PRO A 264 -2.87 28.22 26.88
N PRO A 265 -4.19 28.32 26.68
CA PRO A 265 -4.97 29.42 27.24
C PRO A 265 -4.65 29.51 28.74
N ALA A 266 -4.32 30.71 29.21
CA ALA A 266 -4.01 30.95 30.61
C ALA A 266 -5.13 30.33 31.46
N PRO A 267 -4.81 29.62 32.56
CA PRO A 267 -5.84 29.02 33.39
C PRO A 267 -6.81 30.11 33.81
N GLU A 268 -8.09 29.94 33.45
CA GLU A 268 -9.16 30.82 33.90
C GLU A 268 -9.05 30.92 35.42
N GLY A 269 -8.90 32.14 35.93
CA GLY A 269 -8.80 32.38 37.36
C GLY A 269 -10.01 31.73 38.04
N ILE A 270 -9.75 30.86 39.02
CA ILE A 270 -10.78 30.23 39.83
C ILE A 270 -11.67 31.35 40.36
N GLY A 271 -12.90 31.44 39.84
CA GLY A 271 -13.91 32.36 40.35
C GLY A 271 -14.13 32.03 41.82
N VAL A 272 -13.73 32.94 42.70
CA VAL A 272 -14.07 32.84 44.12
C VAL A 272 -15.59 32.97 44.19
N PHE A 273 -16.28 31.83 44.37
CA PHE A 273 -17.71 31.83 44.63
C PHE A 273 -17.95 32.57 45.96
N ASP A 274 -18.47 33.80 45.88
CA ASP A 274 -18.98 34.52 47.05
C ASP A 274 -20.22 33.77 47.55
N MET A 275 -20.06 32.95 48.59
CA MET A 275 -21.16 32.27 49.26
C MET A 275 -21.93 33.27 50.13
N ARG A 276 -22.76 34.10 49.49
CA ARG A 276 -23.86 34.77 50.18
C ARG A 276 -25.07 33.85 50.14
N HIS A 277 -25.35 33.21 51.27
CA HIS A 277 -26.62 32.55 51.53
C HIS A 277 -27.76 33.57 51.40
N PRO A 278 -28.74 33.38 50.50
CA PRO A 278 -29.98 34.15 50.54
C PRO A 278 -30.85 33.63 51.70
N ASP A 279 -31.35 34.56 52.51
CA ASP A 279 -32.30 34.31 53.61
C ASP A 279 -33.56 33.57 53.12
N PRO A 280 -34.10 32.58 53.87
CA PRO A 280 -35.20 31.73 53.42
C PRO A 280 -36.58 32.35 53.71
N THR A 281 -36.77 33.63 53.41
CA THR A 281 -38.03 34.34 53.68
C THR A 281 -38.48 35.17 52.49
N LEU A 282 -38.70 34.52 51.35
CA LEU A 282 -39.61 35.00 50.29
C LEU A 282 -39.93 33.85 49.33
N ALA A 283 -40.68 32.87 49.86
CA ALA A 283 -41.48 31.98 49.04
C ALA A 283 -42.81 32.69 48.75
N GLY A 284 -42.99 33.19 47.54
CA GLY A 284 -44.30 33.69 47.09
C GLY A 284 -44.22 34.63 45.89
N ALA A 285 -44.83 34.18 44.78
CA ALA A 285 -45.06 34.89 43.53
C ALA A 285 -43.77 35.04 42.66
N GLU A 286 -43.74 34.74 41.36
CA GLU A 286 -44.77 34.84 40.33
C GLU A 286 -44.53 33.77 39.24
N MET A 287 -45.63 33.23 38.72
CA MET A 287 -45.68 32.55 37.43
C MET A 287 -45.73 33.60 36.33
N MET A 288 -44.95 33.45 35.25
CA MET A 288 -45.35 34.01 33.97
C MET A 288 -44.88 33.13 32.80
N GLU A 289 -45.88 32.69 32.04
CA GLU A 289 -45.82 31.87 30.83
C GLU A 289 -45.10 32.60 29.69
N VAL A 290 -44.39 31.84 28.86
CA VAL A 290 -44.06 32.26 27.49
C VAL A 290 -44.78 31.31 26.53
N ASP A 291 -45.66 31.93 25.75
CA ASP A 291 -46.57 31.37 24.77
C ASP A 291 -45.89 31.25 23.39
N GLY A 292 -45.98 30.06 22.77
CA GLY A 292 -46.24 29.92 21.33
C GLY A 292 -45.09 29.70 20.31
N PRO A 293 -45.36 28.96 19.19
CA PRO A 293 -44.39 28.13 18.41
C PRO A 293 -44.45 28.42 16.87
N PRO A 294 -44.22 27.51 15.87
CA PRO A 294 -43.30 26.36 15.69
C PRO A 294 -42.52 26.34 14.34
N ALA A 295 -41.67 25.30 14.20
CA ALA A 295 -41.37 24.49 13.00
C ALA A 295 -40.25 24.94 12.02
N THR A 296 -39.17 24.14 11.94
CA THR A 296 -39.04 23.01 10.99
C THR A 296 -37.87 22.09 11.38
N ALA A 297 -37.95 20.85 10.92
CA ALA A 297 -37.39 19.60 11.44
C ALA A 297 -35.87 19.33 11.16
N PRO A 298 -35.27 18.31 11.80
CA PRO A 298 -33.83 18.23 12.09
C PRO A 298 -33.04 17.34 11.12
N ILE A 299 -31.72 17.60 11.02
CA ILE A 299 -30.74 16.68 10.42
C ILE A 299 -29.92 16.03 11.54
N GLY A 300 -30.16 14.72 11.70
CA GLY A 300 -29.19 13.68 12.08
C GLY A 300 -28.22 13.96 13.22
N THR A 301 -28.70 13.91 14.46
CA THR A 301 -27.86 13.81 15.65
C THR A 301 -27.23 12.42 15.77
N ALA A 302 -25.91 12.43 15.95
CA ALA A 302 -25.11 11.27 16.32
C ALA A 302 -25.69 10.61 17.58
N SER A 303 -25.82 9.28 17.51
CA SER A 303 -26.25 8.40 18.59
C SER A 303 -25.50 8.71 19.89
N ALA A 304 -26.18 9.32 20.85
CA ALA A 304 -25.78 9.32 22.24
C ALA A 304 -25.76 7.86 22.72
N ARG A 305 -24.56 7.28 22.85
CA ARG A 305 -24.38 6.01 23.56
C ARG A 305 -24.84 6.24 25.00
N SER A 306 -25.87 5.52 25.39
CA SER A 306 -26.32 5.33 26.77
C SER A 306 -25.13 5.14 27.71
N LEU A 307 -25.12 5.90 28.81
CA LEU A 307 -24.29 5.65 29.97
C LEU A 307 -24.34 4.14 30.32
N PRO A 308 -23.20 3.44 30.50
CA PRO A 308 -23.23 2.04 30.87
C PRO A 308 -23.94 1.91 32.23
N ALA A 309 -24.90 0.98 32.30
CA ALA A 309 -25.49 0.54 33.55
C ALA A 309 -24.37 0.29 34.58
N ALA A 310 -24.56 0.77 35.81
CA ALA A 310 -23.58 0.59 36.87
C ALA A 310 -23.21 -0.89 36.98
N VAL A 311 -21.92 -1.20 36.78
CA VAL A 311 -21.41 -2.57 36.83
C VAL A 311 -21.42 -3.01 38.29
N ASP A 312 -22.27 -3.99 38.62
CA ASP A 312 -22.34 -4.54 39.97
C ASP A 312 -21.25 -5.60 40.17
N PRO A 313 -20.32 -5.44 41.14
CA PRO A 313 -19.29 -6.42 41.47
C PRO A 313 -19.80 -7.81 41.88
N ASN A 314 -21.09 -7.98 42.19
CA ASN A 314 -21.67 -9.24 42.66
C ASN A 314 -22.56 -9.93 41.62
N ASP A 315 -22.86 -9.30 40.48
CA ASP A 315 -23.66 -9.88 39.40
C ASP A 315 -22.83 -9.99 38.09
N PRO A 316 -22.33 -11.19 37.74
CA PRO A 316 -21.55 -11.42 36.52
C PRO A 316 -22.27 -11.07 35.21
N SER A 317 -23.60 -11.00 35.20
CA SER A 317 -24.38 -10.65 34.00
C SER A 317 -24.18 -9.19 33.57
N THR A 318 -23.80 -8.32 34.52
CA THR A 318 -23.53 -6.90 34.28
C THR A 318 -22.12 -6.63 33.74
N TRP A 319 -21.24 -7.64 33.70
CA TRP A 319 -19.82 -7.46 33.35
C TRP A 319 -19.55 -7.49 31.85
N ALA A 320 -20.55 -7.80 31.02
CA ALA A 320 -20.42 -7.93 29.56
C ALA A 320 -19.94 -6.63 28.88
N GLY A 321 -20.19 -5.47 29.48
CA GLY A 321 -19.72 -4.16 29.00
C GLY A 321 -18.30 -3.76 29.46
N THR A 322 -17.61 -4.60 30.24
CA THR A 322 -16.32 -4.22 30.85
C THR A 322 -15.21 -4.18 29.80
N PRO A 323 -14.50 -3.04 29.60
CA PRO A 323 -13.38 -2.95 28.67
C PRO A 323 -12.27 -3.96 29.01
N ARG A 324 -11.70 -4.63 28.01
CA ARG A 324 -10.72 -5.73 28.19
C ARG A 324 -9.50 -5.36 29.06
N ASN A 325 -9.10 -4.10 29.08
CA ASN A 325 -7.94 -3.62 29.85
C ASN A 325 -8.30 -2.93 31.19
N ALA A 326 -9.59 -2.75 31.50
CA ALA A 326 -10.06 -2.19 32.77
C ALA A 326 -9.82 -3.17 33.93
N PRO A 327 -9.76 -2.69 35.19
CA PRO A 327 -9.75 -3.57 36.36
C PRO A 327 -10.98 -4.47 36.37
N CYS A 328 -10.81 -5.73 36.74
CA CYS A 328 -11.88 -6.72 36.75
C CYS A 328 -12.91 -6.39 37.86
N PRO A 329 -14.23 -6.38 37.57
CA PRO A 329 -15.26 -6.00 38.53
C PRO A 329 -15.36 -6.92 39.76
N CYS A 330 -14.86 -8.15 39.66
CA CYS A 330 -14.82 -9.12 40.77
C CYS A 330 -13.87 -8.75 41.94
N GLY A 331 -13.24 -7.57 41.92
CA GLY A 331 -12.33 -7.12 42.99
C GLY A 331 -10.96 -7.79 43.01
N SER A 332 -10.62 -8.64 42.04
CA SER A 332 -9.36 -9.41 42.03
C SER A 332 -8.07 -8.60 41.77
N GLY A 333 -8.18 -7.29 41.50
CA GLY A 333 -7.05 -6.40 41.19
C GLY A 333 -6.39 -6.66 39.82
N LYS A 334 -6.83 -7.66 39.05
CA LYS A 334 -6.29 -8.00 37.72
C LYS A 334 -7.09 -7.31 36.61
N LYS A 335 -6.49 -7.09 35.43
CA LYS A 335 -7.20 -6.59 34.23
C LYS A 335 -8.23 -7.62 33.76
N PHE A 336 -9.38 -7.17 33.24
CA PHE A 336 -10.51 -8.04 32.85
C PHE A 336 -10.09 -9.19 31.92
N LYS A 337 -9.29 -8.92 30.88
CA LYS A 337 -8.75 -9.95 29.96
C LYS A 337 -7.88 -11.04 30.60
N ALA A 338 -7.31 -10.77 31.77
CA ALA A 338 -6.45 -11.71 32.51
C ALA A 338 -7.21 -12.43 33.63
N CYS A 339 -8.51 -12.15 33.79
CA CYS A 339 -9.39 -12.74 34.78
C CYS A 339 -10.63 -13.32 34.07
N HIS A 340 -11.80 -12.71 34.20
CA HIS A 340 -13.07 -13.23 33.64
C HIS A 340 -13.25 -13.00 32.13
N GLY A 341 -12.38 -12.24 31.47
CA GLY A 341 -12.35 -12.03 30.02
C GLY A 341 -11.34 -12.90 29.27
N ARG A 342 -10.94 -14.04 29.87
CA ARG A 342 -10.02 -15.03 29.26
C ARG A 342 -10.87 -15.97 28.39
N LEU A 343 -10.59 -16.00 27.08
CA LEU A 343 -11.18 -16.95 26.14
C LEU A 343 -10.56 -18.34 26.32
#